data_AF-A0A067N9C3-F1
#
_entry.id   AF-A0A067N9C3-F1
#
_cell.length_a   1.000
_cell.length_b   1.000
_cell.length_c   1.000
_cell.angle_alpha   90.00
_cell.angle_beta   90.00
_cell.angle_gamma   90.00
#
_symmetry.space_group_name_H-M   'P 1'
#
loop_
_entity.id
_entity.type
_entity.pdbx_description
1 polymer ?
#
loop_
_entity_poly.entity_id
_entity_poly.type
_entity_poly.pdbx_seq_one_letter_code
_entity_poly.pdbx_strand_id
1 'polypeptide(L)'
;MDSDLKCNTLTCRRSLVDKAVVTTCSHIFCIDCANQLFSTAQICPACETSLTEPDDVVICSLNPSNDYKTSVLSGLSPAIILEICSRAISFYQYQIHQESSFQQAILKNVNERNAQLQKQLENVIREANSELGLLNNKIAGLERDLELERRKSRDLHESSKEKDKEYQKLKVRLRYPSPEMSSASIDATGRICRANTTRLNAKLSSGRAISMPLQVRRALLGLRPAPLNPIKTTNRIALELDSEWARA
;
A
#
# COMPACT_ATOMS: atom_id res chain seq x y z
N MET A 1 -15.00 37.69 -4.00
CA MET A 1 -15.54 36.44 -3.42
C MET A 1 -15.01 36.40 -2.01
N ASP A 2 -15.87 36.59 -1.02
CA ASP A 2 -15.46 36.58 0.38
C ASP A 2 -15.16 35.14 0.77
N SER A 3 -13.90 34.86 1.10
CA SER A 3 -13.50 33.51 1.55
C SER A 3 -13.97 33.31 2.99
N ASP A 4 -14.72 32.24 3.22
CA ASP A 4 -15.16 31.85 4.56
C ASP A 4 -13.96 31.61 5.48
N LEU A 5 -13.92 32.31 6.61
CA LEU A 5 -12.92 32.09 7.65
C LEU A 5 -13.03 30.65 8.19
N LYS A 6 -11.89 29.98 8.37
CA LYS A 6 -11.80 28.61 8.87
C LYS A 6 -11.13 28.62 10.24
N CYS A 7 -11.49 27.67 11.10
CA CYS A 7 -10.79 27.47 12.37
C CYS A 7 -9.30 27.14 12.12
N ASN A 8 -8.39 27.81 12.83
CA ASN A 8 -6.94 27.64 12.68
C ASN A 8 -6.40 26.39 13.39
N THR A 9 -7.25 25.68 14.15
CA THR A 9 -6.96 24.31 14.57
C THR A 9 -6.97 23.38 13.37
N LEU A 10 -5.79 22.85 13.02
CA LEU A 10 -5.56 22.03 11.82
C LEU A 10 -6.41 20.75 11.73
N THR A 11 -6.83 20.20 12.87
CA THR A 11 -7.72 19.03 12.94
C THR A 11 -9.21 19.40 12.85
N CYS A 12 -9.57 20.68 13.05
CA CYS A 12 -10.95 21.16 13.02
C CYS A 12 -11.32 21.74 11.66
N ARG A 13 -10.62 22.81 11.22
CA ARG A 13 -10.85 23.54 9.95
C ARG A 13 -12.31 23.85 9.60
N ARG A 14 -13.23 23.88 10.56
CA ARG A 14 -14.65 24.20 10.34
C ARG A 14 -14.81 25.65 9.86
N SER A 15 -15.75 25.91 8.95
CA SER A 15 -16.18 27.27 8.61
C SER A 15 -16.71 28.01 9.84
N LEU A 16 -16.30 29.25 9.99
CA LEU A 16 -16.73 30.16 11.05
C LEU A 16 -17.80 31.08 10.48
N VAL A 17 -18.95 31.17 11.15
CA VAL A 17 -20.15 31.84 10.59
C VAL A 17 -20.66 32.95 11.49
N ASP A 18 -21.00 32.65 12.75
CA ASP A 18 -21.63 33.63 13.64
C ASP A 18 -20.62 34.24 14.62
N LYS A 19 -19.99 33.39 15.42
CA LYS A 19 -19.00 33.81 16.42
C LYS A 19 -17.71 33.01 16.31
N ALA A 20 -16.61 33.67 16.60
CA ALA A 20 -15.28 33.08 16.65
C ALA A 20 -14.42 33.75 17.72
N VAL A 21 -13.37 33.07 18.15
CA VAL A 21 -12.33 33.66 18.99
C VAL A 21 -11.19 34.13 18.10
N VAL A 22 -10.87 35.42 18.17
CA VAL A 22 -9.78 36.05 17.41
C VAL A 22 -8.68 36.44 18.38
N THR A 23 -7.44 36.25 17.98
CA THR A 23 -6.26 36.64 18.76
C THR A 23 -5.51 37.80 18.11
N THR A 24 -4.74 38.56 18.90
CA THR A 24 -3.85 39.63 18.40
C THR A 24 -2.74 39.13 17.47
N CYS A 25 -2.33 37.86 17.58
CA CYS A 25 -1.39 37.21 16.66
C CYS A 25 -2.03 36.71 15.35
N SER A 26 -3.15 37.31 14.92
CA SER A 26 -3.85 36.99 13.67
C SER A 26 -4.34 35.55 13.54
N HIS A 27 -4.64 34.85 14.63
CA HIS A 27 -5.29 33.54 14.58
C HIS A 27 -6.77 33.61 14.94
N ILE A 28 -7.55 32.69 14.36
CA ILE A 28 -9.00 32.61 14.60
C ILE A 28 -9.45 31.17 14.83
N PHE A 29 -10.32 30.97 15.82
CA PHE A 29 -10.77 29.65 16.27
C PHE A 29 -12.29 29.60 16.41
N CYS A 30 -12.88 28.41 16.24
CA CYS A 30 -14.25 28.20 16.68
C CYS A 30 -14.30 28.20 18.22
N ILE A 31 -15.47 28.51 18.76
CA ILE A 31 -15.69 28.57 20.22
C ILE A 31 -15.31 27.24 20.90
N ASP A 32 -15.68 26.10 20.28
CA ASP A 32 -15.38 24.77 20.81
C ASP A 32 -13.87 24.54 20.99
N CYS A 33 -13.07 24.83 19.95
CA CYS A 33 -11.62 24.68 19.98
C CYS A 33 -10.99 25.68 20.93
N ALA A 34 -11.49 26.92 20.98
CA ALA A 34 -10.95 27.92 21.87
C ALA A 34 -11.11 27.50 23.35
N ASN A 35 -12.31 27.05 23.73
CA ASN A 35 -12.59 26.59 25.09
C ASN A 35 -11.77 25.36 25.51
N GLN A 36 -11.37 24.53 24.54
CA GLN A 36 -10.58 23.31 24.80
C GLN A 36 -9.08 23.58 24.84
N LEU A 37 -8.58 24.47 24.00
CA LEU A 37 -7.15 24.60 23.72
C LEU A 37 -6.50 25.81 24.40
N PHE A 38 -7.24 26.87 24.70
CA PHE A 38 -6.71 27.96 25.53
C PHE A 38 -6.62 27.49 26.98
N SER A 39 -5.40 27.16 27.41
CA SER A 39 -5.08 26.83 28.80
C SER A 39 -4.94 28.09 29.66
N THR A 40 -4.75 27.91 30.97
CA THR A 40 -4.48 29.01 31.92
C THR A 40 -3.28 29.88 31.52
N ALA A 41 -2.33 29.33 30.76
CA ALA A 41 -1.14 30.05 30.30
C ALA A 41 -1.40 31.01 29.13
N GLN A 42 -2.63 31.09 28.61
CA GLN A 42 -3.03 31.93 27.48
C GLN A 42 -1.99 31.90 26.34
N ILE A 43 -1.74 30.71 25.79
CA ILE A 43 -0.81 30.53 24.66
C ILE A 43 -1.64 30.25 23.42
N CYS A 44 -1.32 30.91 22.30
CA CYS A 44 -1.98 30.68 21.02
C CYS A 44 -1.78 29.22 20.58
N PRO A 45 -2.86 28.42 20.35
CA PRO A 45 -2.73 27.02 19.94
C PRO A 45 -2.13 26.80 18.53
N ALA A 46 -1.94 27.86 17.75
CA ALA A 46 -1.48 27.77 16.36
C ALA A 46 -0.03 28.23 16.16
N CYS A 47 0.39 29.31 16.83
CA CYS A 47 1.74 29.89 16.68
C CYS A 47 2.52 30.00 18.01
N GLU A 48 1.97 29.48 19.10
CA GLU A 48 2.62 29.42 20.42
C GLU A 48 2.96 30.79 21.04
N THR A 49 2.48 31.89 20.47
CA THR A 49 2.61 33.23 21.04
C THR A 49 1.90 33.30 22.39
N SER A 50 2.56 33.90 23.39
CA SER A 50 1.96 34.19 24.69
C SER A 50 1.02 35.40 24.57
N LEU A 51 -0.20 35.24 25.08
CA LEU A 51 -1.33 36.16 24.93
C LEU A 51 -1.78 36.64 26.33
N THR A 52 -0.92 37.41 26.99
CA THR A 52 -1.09 37.83 28.39
C THR A 52 -1.93 39.09 28.57
N GLU A 53 -2.14 39.87 27.51
CA GLU A 53 -2.90 41.11 27.59
C GLU A 53 -4.41 40.84 27.58
N PRO A 54 -5.23 41.69 28.23
CA PRO A 54 -6.68 41.49 28.33
C PRO A 54 -7.39 41.37 26.97
N ASP A 55 -6.90 42.08 25.95
CA ASP A 55 -7.47 42.12 24.61
C ASP A 55 -6.80 41.15 23.62
N ASP A 56 -5.88 40.31 24.09
CA ASP A 56 -5.18 39.36 23.22
C ASP A 56 -6.07 38.23 22.70
N VAL A 57 -7.19 37.96 23.37
CA VAL A 57 -8.13 36.90 23.02
C VAL A 57 -9.56 37.42 23.16
N VAL A 58 -10.22 37.67 22.04
CA VAL A 58 -11.55 38.27 22.01
C VAL A 58 -12.55 37.40 21.26
N ILE A 59 -13.77 37.30 21.80
CA ILE A 59 -14.89 36.71 21.07
C ILE A 59 -15.44 37.77 20.12
N CYS A 60 -15.35 37.50 18.82
CA CYS A 60 -15.83 38.38 17.77
C CYS A 60 -17.11 37.83 17.16
N SER A 61 -18.08 38.72 16.89
CA SER A 61 -19.19 38.44 15.99
C SER A 61 -18.75 38.70 14.56
N LEU A 62 -18.85 37.69 13.70
CA LEU A 62 -18.47 37.78 12.29
C LEU A 62 -19.54 38.50 11.46
N ASN A 63 -20.76 38.59 11.99
CA ASN A 63 -21.90 39.26 11.36
C ASN A 63 -22.55 40.26 12.33
N PRO A 64 -21.88 41.37 12.67
CA PRO A 64 -22.44 42.38 13.56
C PRO A 64 -23.57 43.17 12.87
N SER A 65 -24.49 43.72 13.67
CA SER A 65 -25.57 44.60 13.18
C SER A 65 -25.02 45.92 12.63
N ASN A 66 -25.79 46.59 11.75
CA ASN A 66 -25.40 47.89 11.20
C ASN A 66 -25.25 48.96 12.29
N ASP A 67 -26.09 48.91 13.32
CA ASP A 67 -26.01 49.82 14.45
C ASP A 67 -24.70 49.61 15.23
N TYR A 68 -24.28 48.36 15.44
CA TYR A 68 -23.00 48.05 16.09
C TYR A 68 -21.80 48.53 15.26
N LYS A 69 -21.83 48.30 13.93
CA LYS A 69 -20.79 48.80 13.01
C LYS A 69 -20.66 50.32 13.08
N THR A 70 -21.78 51.03 13.19
CA THR A 70 -21.81 52.49 13.31
C THR A 70 -21.30 52.93 14.68
N SER A 71 -21.77 52.29 15.75
CA SER A 71 -21.44 52.69 17.12
C SER A 71 -19.97 52.47 17.46
N VAL A 72 -19.36 51.37 16.99
CA VAL A 72 -17.97 51.02 17.35
C VAL A 72 -16.93 51.97 16.75
N LEU A 73 -17.25 52.61 15.61
CA LEU A 73 -16.36 53.58 14.95
C LEU A 73 -16.71 55.04 15.30
N SER A 74 -17.91 55.29 15.82
CA SER A 74 -18.37 56.64 16.17
C SER A 74 -17.55 57.22 17.33
N GLY A 75 -17.04 58.44 17.15
CA GLY A 75 -16.22 59.13 18.16
C GLY A 75 -14.70 58.89 18.03
N LEU A 76 -14.27 58.01 17.11
CA LEU A 76 -12.86 57.83 16.79
C LEU A 76 -12.38 58.87 15.77
N SER A 77 -11.09 59.23 15.83
CA SER A 77 -10.49 60.11 14.82
C SER A 77 -10.32 59.37 13.49
N PRO A 78 -10.31 60.08 12.33
CA PRO A 78 -10.07 59.45 11.04
C PRO A 78 -8.78 58.63 10.97
N ALA A 79 -7.73 59.05 11.70
CA ALA A 79 -6.46 58.32 11.77
C ALA A 79 -6.63 56.93 12.40
N ILE A 80 -7.32 56.84 13.55
CA ILE A 80 -7.58 55.58 14.23
C ILE A 80 -8.48 54.67 13.38
N ILE A 81 -9.50 55.23 12.73
CA ILE A 81 -10.40 54.46 11.86
C ILE A 81 -9.61 53.80 10.72
N LEU A 82 -8.73 54.55 10.05
CA LEU A 82 -7.90 54.01 8.97
C LEU A 82 -6.91 52.95 9.48
N GLU A 83 -6.35 53.13 10.67
CA GLU A 83 -5.49 52.13 11.31
C GLU A 83 -6.24 50.82 11.58
N ILE A 84 -7.44 50.88 12.17
CA ILE A 84 -8.30 49.71 12.40
C ILE A 84 -8.61 49.00 11.08
N CYS A 85 -8.99 49.75 10.04
CA CYS A 85 -9.25 49.20 8.71
C CYS A 85 -8.02 48.48 8.12
N SER A 86 -6.82 49.09 8.22
CA SER A 86 -5.58 48.49 7.75
C SER A 86 -5.30 47.16 8.47
N ARG A 87 -5.39 47.14 9.81
CA ARG A 87 -5.16 45.92 10.61
C ARG A 87 -6.17 44.82 10.27
N ALA A 88 -7.44 45.17 10.07
CA ALA A 88 -8.48 44.22 9.67
C ALA A 88 -8.21 43.62 8.28
N ILE A 89 -7.76 44.43 7.32
CA ILE A 89 -7.38 43.95 5.98
C ILE A 89 -6.17 43.01 6.08
N SER A 90 -5.12 43.38 6.81
CA SER A 90 -3.95 42.53 7.03
C SER A 90 -4.33 41.19 7.67
N PHE A 91 -5.25 41.19 8.63
CA PHE A 91 -5.79 39.96 9.21
C PHE A 91 -6.42 39.06 8.13
N TYR A 92 -7.31 39.59 7.30
CA TYR A 92 -7.94 38.81 6.23
C TYR A 92 -6.94 38.29 5.20
N GLN A 93 -5.95 39.10 4.82
CA GLN A 93 -4.86 38.68 3.94
C GLN A 93 -4.08 37.51 4.53
N TYR A 94 -3.76 37.57 5.83
CA TYR A 94 -3.12 36.47 6.54
C TYR A 94 -3.98 35.20 6.50
N GLN A 95 -5.29 35.28 6.75
CA GLN A 95 -6.17 34.10 6.68
C GLN A 95 -6.23 33.49 5.27
N ILE A 96 -6.33 34.33 4.23
CA ILE A 96 -6.34 33.86 2.83
C ILE A 96 -5.03 33.15 2.50
N HIS A 97 -3.90 33.74 2.89
CA HIS A 97 -2.59 33.15 2.66
C HIS A 97 -2.42 31.83 3.41
N GLN A 98 -2.82 31.78 4.69
CA GLN A 98 -2.78 30.57 5.49
C GLN A 98 -3.63 29.45 4.88
N GLU A 99 -4.86 29.75 4.43
CA GLU A 99 -5.72 28.78 3.76
C GLU A 99 -5.10 28.29 2.45
N SER A 100 -4.52 29.17 1.64
CA SER A 100 -3.84 28.79 0.41
C SER A 100 -2.68 27.83 0.68
N SER A 101 -1.82 28.16 1.63
CA SER A 101 -0.69 27.33 2.06
C SER A 101 -1.15 25.97 2.61
N PHE A 102 -2.22 25.95 3.40
CA PHE A 102 -2.83 24.70 3.88
C PHE A 102 -3.33 23.83 2.72
N GLN A 103 -4.12 24.39 1.80
CA GLN A 103 -4.65 23.68 0.64
C GLN A 103 -3.53 23.13 -0.25
N GLN A 104 -2.47 23.90 -0.48
CA GLN A 104 -1.30 23.46 -1.24
C GLN A 104 -0.60 22.28 -0.56
N ALA A 105 -0.43 22.31 0.77
CA ALA A 105 0.17 21.21 1.52
C ALA A 105 -0.66 19.93 1.44
N ILE A 106 -1.99 20.03 1.55
CA ILE A 106 -2.91 18.90 1.39
C ILE A 106 -2.82 18.33 -0.03
N LEU A 107 -2.87 19.19 -1.05
CA LEU A 107 -2.79 18.77 -2.45
C LEU A 107 -1.48 18.03 -2.73
N LYS A 108 -0.35 18.55 -2.23
CA LYS A 108 0.97 17.91 -2.35
C LYS A 108 0.96 16.52 -1.70
N ASN A 109 0.46 16.40 -0.47
CA ASN A 109 0.41 15.12 0.26
C ASN A 109 -0.43 14.07 -0.49
N VAL A 110 -1.60 14.47 -0.99
CA VAL A 110 -2.48 13.60 -1.77
C VAL A 110 -1.81 13.16 -3.06
N ASN A 111 -1.15 14.06 -3.79
CA ASN A 111 -0.42 13.72 -5.01
C ASN A 111 0.75 12.78 -4.76
N GLU A 112 1.54 13.01 -3.71
CA GLU A 112 2.64 12.12 -3.31
C GLU A 112 2.14 10.70 -2.97
N ARG A 113 1.04 10.59 -2.20
CA ARG A 113 0.42 9.30 -1.90
C ARG A 113 -0.15 8.62 -3.14
N ASN A 114 -0.78 9.38 -4.03
CA ASN A 114 -1.30 8.84 -5.27
C ASN A 114 -0.17 8.27 -6.15
N ALA A 115 0.94 9.01 -6.29
CA ALA A 115 2.12 8.54 -7.02
C ALA A 115 2.73 7.27 -6.39
N GLN A 116 2.77 7.18 -5.06
CA GLN A 116 3.22 5.97 -4.35
C GLN A 116 2.31 4.77 -4.64
N LEU A 117 0.99 4.96 -4.58
CA LEU A 117 0.01 3.89 -4.86
C LEU A 117 0.08 3.45 -6.33
N GLN A 118 0.24 4.37 -7.27
CA GLN A 118 0.44 4.06 -8.69
C GLN A 118 1.69 3.20 -8.90
N LYS A 119 2.82 3.56 -8.28
CA LYS A 119 4.04 2.75 -8.34
C LYS A 119 3.88 1.36 -7.72
N GLN A 120 3.15 1.26 -6.60
CA GLN A 120 2.85 -0.03 -5.98
C GLN A 120 2.01 -0.91 -6.91
N LEU A 121 1.00 -0.33 -7.56
CA LEU A 121 0.17 -1.03 -8.53
C LEU A 121 0.99 -1.53 -9.73
N GLU A 122 1.85 -0.70 -10.31
CA GLU A 122 2.74 -1.09 -11.40
C GLU A 122 3.69 -2.24 -11.00
N ASN A 123 4.21 -2.21 -9.78
CA ASN A 123 5.05 -3.29 -9.25
C ASN A 123 4.28 -4.61 -9.15
N VAL A 124 3.05 -4.59 -8.62
CA VAL A 124 2.19 -5.77 -8.51
C VAL A 124 1.87 -6.33 -9.89
N ILE A 125 1.55 -5.48 -10.88
CA ILE A 125 1.30 -5.90 -12.26
C ILE A 125 2.55 -6.58 -12.84
N ARG A 126 3.73 -5.99 -12.65
CA ARG A 126 5.00 -6.56 -13.13
C ARG A 126 5.29 -7.92 -12.49
N GLU A 127 5.12 -8.03 -11.18
CA GLU A 127 5.31 -9.29 -10.44
C GLU A 127 4.34 -10.36 -10.93
N ALA A 128 3.05 -10.05 -11.04
CA ALA A 128 2.04 -10.99 -11.56
C ALA A 128 2.35 -11.46 -12.98
N ASN A 129 2.76 -10.56 -13.87
CA ASN A 129 3.18 -10.91 -15.24
C ASN A 129 4.42 -11.81 -15.25
N SER A 130 5.38 -11.58 -14.34
CA SER A 130 6.56 -12.43 -14.21
C SER A 130 6.21 -13.84 -13.74
N GLU A 131 5.30 -13.97 -12.76
CA GLU A 131 4.81 -15.26 -12.28
C GLU A 131 4.03 -16.01 -13.36
N LEU A 132 3.17 -15.32 -14.12
CA LEU A 132 2.49 -15.90 -15.28
C LEU A 132 3.49 -16.44 -16.30
N GLY A 133 4.57 -15.71 -16.59
CA GLY A 133 5.64 -16.17 -17.47
C GLY A 133 6.33 -17.45 -16.96
N LEU A 134 6.65 -17.51 -15.67
CA LEU A 134 7.27 -18.68 -15.04
C LEU A 134 6.34 -19.91 -15.09
N LEU A 135 5.05 -19.72 -14.79
CA LEU A 135 4.05 -20.79 -14.83
C LEU A 135 3.84 -21.30 -16.25
N ASN A 136 3.76 -20.41 -17.25
CA ASN A 136 3.66 -20.81 -18.66
C ASN A 136 4.86 -21.63 -19.10
N ASN A 137 6.08 -21.23 -18.72
CA ASN A 137 7.30 -22.00 -19.02
C ASN A 137 7.28 -23.38 -18.36
N LYS A 138 6.78 -23.47 -17.12
CA LYS A 138 6.63 -24.75 -16.40
C LYS A 138 5.59 -25.66 -17.05
N ILE A 139 4.45 -25.11 -17.49
CA ILE A 139 3.42 -25.85 -18.23
C ILE A 139 4.03 -26.41 -19.51
N ALA A 140 4.69 -25.58 -20.32
CA ALA A 140 5.34 -26.02 -21.55
C ALA A 140 6.42 -27.09 -21.32
N GLY A 141 7.13 -27.02 -20.18
CA GLY A 141 8.07 -28.06 -19.74
C GLY A 141 7.39 -29.39 -19.44
N LEU A 142 6.35 -29.36 -18.60
CA LEU A 142 5.59 -30.56 -18.22
C LEU A 142 4.87 -31.19 -19.41
N GLU A 143 4.38 -30.40 -20.36
CA GLU A 143 3.80 -30.89 -21.61
C GLU A 143 4.81 -31.68 -22.45
N ARG A 144 6.05 -31.19 -22.55
CA ARG A 144 7.15 -31.91 -23.21
C ARG A 144 7.51 -33.20 -22.49
N ASP A 145 7.65 -33.16 -21.18
CA ASP A 145 7.97 -34.35 -20.37
C ASP A 145 6.87 -35.41 -20.46
N LEU A 146 5.60 -34.98 -20.45
CA LEU A 146 4.45 -35.87 -20.63
C LEU A 146 4.47 -36.57 -21.99
N GLU A 147 4.80 -35.86 -23.05
CA GLU A 147 4.91 -36.46 -24.39
C GLU A 147 6.08 -37.45 -24.48
N LEU A 148 7.21 -37.17 -23.82
CA LEU A 148 8.33 -38.10 -23.74
C LEU A 148 7.97 -39.38 -22.98
N GLU A 149 7.30 -39.28 -21.84
CA GLU A 149 6.86 -40.47 -21.09
C GLU A 149 5.80 -41.28 -21.85
N ARG A 150 4.90 -40.60 -22.58
CA ARG A 150 3.95 -41.28 -23.48
C ARG A 150 4.67 -42.07 -24.57
N ARG A 151 5.75 -41.52 -25.16
CA ARG A 151 6.59 -42.24 -26.15
C ARG A 151 7.27 -43.46 -25.53
N LYS A 152 7.98 -43.27 -24.41
CA LYS A 152 8.65 -44.38 -23.70
C LYS A 152 7.68 -45.51 -23.32
N SER A 153 6.47 -45.16 -22.85
CA SER A 153 5.46 -46.16 -22.52
C SER A 153 5.01 -46.96 -23.74
N ARG A 154 4.93 -46.34 -24.93
CA ARG A 154 4.61 -47.06 -26.17
C ARG A 154 5.74 -48.01 -26.56
N ASP A 155 6.98 -47.54 -26.51
CA ASP A 155 8.16 -48.32 -26.88
C ASP A 155 8.36 -49.53 -25.95
N LEU A 156 8.19 -49.34 -24.63
CA LEU A 156 8.24 -50.43 -23.65
C LEU A 156 7.11 -51.45 -23.85
N HIS A 157 5.90 -50.98 -24.16
CA HIS A 157 4.77 -51.87 -24.44
C HIS A 157 5.01 -52.73 -25.69
N GLU A 158 5.58 -52.14 -26.74
CA GLU A 158 5.97 -52.86 -27.95
C GLU A 158 7.08 -53.88 -27.68
N SER A 159 8.13 -53.47 -26.95
CA SER A 159 9.22 -54.37 -26.56
C SER A 159 8.73 -55.54 -25.70
N SER A 160 7.83 -55.29 -24.74
CA SER A 160 7.23 -56.35 -23.91
C SER A 160 6.44 -57.34 -24.77
N LYS A 161 5.61 -56.84 -25.69
CA LYS A 161 4.86 -57.70 -26.62
C LYS A 161 5.77 -58.55 -27.49
N GLU A 162 6.90 -58.01 -27.94
CA GLU A 162 7.87 -58.75 -28.73
C GLU A 162 8.55 -59.84 -27.91
N LYS A 163 8.99 -59.51 -26.68
CA LYS A 163 9.53 -60.49 -25.71
C LYS A 163 8.53 -61.59 -25.38
N ASP A 164 7.25 -61.27 -25.20
CA ASP A 164 6.20 -62.26 -24.95
C ASP A 164 6.02 -63.21 -26.14
N LYS A 165 6.08 -62.70 -27.38
CA LYS A 165 6.06 -63.53 -28.60
C LYS A 165 7.27 -64.46 -28.67
N GLU A 166 8.48 -63.94 -28.41
CA GLU A 166 9.71 -64.74 -28.39
C GLU A 166 9.66 -65.83 -27.32
N TYR A 167 9.24 -65.46 -26.10
CA TYR A 167 9.09 -66.39 -24.98
C TYR A 167 8.08 -67.50 -25.31
N GLN A 168 6.95 -67.16 -25.92
CA GLN A 168 5.95 -68.16 -26.31
C GLN A 168 6.48 -69.12 -27.38
N LYS A 169 7.22 -68.62 -28.38
CA LYS A 169 7.90 -69.47 -29.38
C LYS A 169 8.87 -70.44 -28.70
N LEU A 170 9.70 -69.95 -27.77
CA LEU A 170 10.67 -70.76 -27.04
C LEU A 170 9.99 -71.81 -26.14
N LYS A 171 8.91 -71.42 -25.47
CA LYS A 171 8.10 -72.30 -24.61
C LYS A 171 7.46 -73.45 -25.40
N VAL A 172 6.98 -73.20 -26.62
CA VAL A 172 6.47 -74.25 -27.51
C VAL A 172 7.59 -75.22 -27.89
N ARG A 173 8.77 -74.70 -28.26
CA ARG A 173 9.95 -75.51 -28.61
C ARG A 173 10.44 -76.40 -27.44
N LEU A 174 10.34 -75.92 -26.20
CA LEU A 174 10.69 -76.70 -25.01
C LEU A 174 9.62 -77.74 -24.60
N ARG A 175 8.34 -77.53 -24.96
CA ARG A 175 7.26 -78.52 -24.69
C ARG A 175 7.20 -79.66 -25.68
N TYR A 176 7.70 -79.46 -26.91
CA TYR A 176 7.82 -80.50 -27.93
C TYR A 176 9.29 -80.66 -28.34
N PRO A 177 10.12 -81.35 -27.53
CA PRO A 177 11.46 -81.71 -27.96
C PRO A 177 11.35 -82.74 -29.09
N SER A 178 11.73 -82.34 -30.30
CA SER A 178 11.96 -83.27 -31.41
C SER A 178 13.11 -84.23 -31.06
N PRO A 179 13.06 -85.52 -31.44
CA PRO A 179 14.16 -86.47 -31.17
C PRO A 179 15.39 -86.14 -32.02
N GLU A 180 16.51 -85.87 -31.33
CA GLU A 180 17.95 -86.01 -31.67
C GLU A 180 18.51 -85.53 -33.03
N MET A 181 19.67 -84.86 -33.07
CA MET A 181 20.99 -85.51 -32.94
C MET A 181 22.04 -84.71 -32.14
N SER A 182 22.85 -85.46 -31.40
CA SER A 182 23.94 -85.02 -30.52
C SER A 182 25.27 -84.74 -31.26
N SER A 183 26.10 -83.87 -30.69
CA SER A 183 27.45 -84.27 -30.27
C SER A 183 27.99 -83.29 -29.22
N ALA A 184 28.59 -83.85 -28.19
CA ALA A 184 29.11 -83.15 -27.01
C ALA A 184 30.54 -82.62 -27.24
N SER A 185 30.93 -81.59 -26.48
CA SER A 185 32.26 -81.55 -25.86
C SER A 185 32.18 -80.82 -24.53
N ILE A 186 32.89 -81.38 -23.55
CA ILE A 186 33.11 -80.87 -22.19
C ILE A 186 34.39 -80.05 -22.25
N ASP A 187 34.45 -78.93 -21.52
CA ASP A 187 35.71 -78.44 -20.95
C ASP A 187 35.47 -77.76 -19.60
N ALA A 188 36.44 -77.97 -18.72
CA ALA A 188 36.39 -77.73 -17.29
C ALA A 188 37.10 -76.44 -16.88
N THR A 189 36.38 -75.49 -16.30
CA THR A 189 36.87 -74.76 -15.11
C THR A 189 35.70 -74.11 -14.39
N GLY A 190 35.42 -74.60 -13.18
CA GLY A 190 34.44 -74.01 -12.30
C GLY A 190 34.83 -72.59 -11.88
N ARG A 191 33.92 -71.65 -12.10
CA ARG A 191 33.77 -70.46 -11.25
C ARG A 191 32.31 -70.04 -11.22
N ILE A 192 31.71 -70.20 -10.04
CA ILE A 192 30.42 -69.64 -9.67
C ILE A 192 30.69 -68.19 -9.26
N CYS A 193 30.12 -67.23 -9.99
CA CYS A 193 29.87 -65.89 -9.45
C CYS A 193 28.37 -65.77 -9.18
N ARG A 194 27.97 -65.93 -7.92
CA ARG A 194 26.70 -65.41 -7.41
C ARG A 194 26.80 -63.89 -7.38
N ALA A 195 25.82 -63.17 -7.94
CA ALA A 195 25.45 -61.85 -7.43
C ALA A 195 24.02 -61.48 -7.84
N ASN A 196 23.16 -61.52 -6.81
CA ASN A 196 22.05 -60.62 -6.52
C ASN A 196 20.85 -60.58 -7.48
N THR A 197 19.84 -61.33 -7.05
CA THR A 197 18.44 -60.93 -7.14
C THR A 197 18.25 -59.57 -6.44
N THR A 198 18.13 -58.49 -7.19
CA THR A 198 17.63 -57.23 -6.66
C THR A 198 16.17 -57.10 -7.07
N ARG A 199 15.26 -57.39 -6.12
CA ARG A 199 13.85 -56.98 -6.19
C ARG A 199 13.81 -55.46 -6.43
N LEU A 200 13.37 -55.03 -7.61
CA LEU A 200 12.89 -53.68 -7.78
C LEU A 200 11.50 -53.60 -7.16
N ASN A 201 11.46 -53.19 -5.89
CA ASN A 201 10.26 -52.67 -5.26
C ASN A 201 9.83 -51.41 -6.03
N ALA A 202 8.73 -51.51 -6.78
CA ALA A 202 7.99 -50.35 -7.23
C ALA A 202 7.40 -49.64 -5.99
N LYS A 203 8.11 -48.63 -5.48
CA LYS A 203 7.52 -47.66 -4.57
C LYS A 203 6.53 -46.81 -5.38
N LEU A 204 5.26 -47.17 -5.31
CA LEU A 204 4.17 -46.24 -5.53
C LEU A 204 4.28 -45.15 -4.46
N SER A 205 4.90 -44.02 -4.79
CA SER A 205 4.76 -42.81 -3.99
C SER A 205 3.37 -42.24 -4.27
N SER A 206 2.49 -42.40 -3.29
CA SER A 206 1.20 -41.74 -3.18
C SER A 206 1.31 -40.25 -3.51
N GLY A 207 0.34 -39.75 -4.26
CA GLY A 207 0.20 -38.34 -4.60
C GLY A 207 0.39 -37.44 -3.38
N ARG A 208 1.34 -36.50 -3.50
CA ARG A 208 1.34 -35.31 -2.65
C ARG A 208 0.25 -34.40 -3.16
N ALA A 209 -0.68 -34.07 -2.28
CA ALA A 209 -1.62 -32.98 -2.47
C ALA A 209 -0.87 -31.73 -2.94
N ILE A 210 -1.34 -31.15 -4.03
CA ILE A 210 -0.92 -29.83 -4.49
C ILE A 210 -1.47 -28.85 -3.45
N SER A 211 -0.69 -28.53 -2.42
CA SER A 211 -1.02 -27.41 -1.56
C SER A 211 -0.74 -26.13 -2.34
N MET A 212 -1.80 -25.41 -2.66
CA MET A 212 -1.76 -24.02 -3.11
C MET A 212 -0.83 -23.21 -2.19
N PRO A 213 0.16 -22.46 -2.70
CA PRO A 213 0.94 -21.55 -1.88
C PRO A 213 0.04 -20.48 -1.29
N LEU A 214 0.05 -20.36 0.04
CA LEU A 214 -0.68 -19.39 0.85
C LEU A 214 -0.23 -17.93 0.64
N GLN A 215 0.58 -17.62 -0.38
CA GLN A 215 1.16 -16.29 -0.57
C GLN A 215 0.25 -15.25 -1.25
N VAL A 216 -0.86 -15.63 -1.90
CA VAL A 216 -1.74 -14.65 -2.58
C VAL A 216 -2.74 -13.98 -1.61
N ARG A 217 -2.99 -14.58 -0.44
CA ARG A 217 -3.92 -14.02 0.56
C ARG A 217 -3.38 -12.79 1.31
N ARG A 218 -2.08 -12.52 1.26
CA ARG A 218 -1.44 -11.44 2.03
C ARG A 218 -1.39 -10.10 1.28
N ALA A 219 -1.63 -10.09 -0.03
CA ALA A 219 -1.66 -8.86 -0.83
C ALA A 219 -3.01 -8.09 -0.78
N LEU A 220 -4.12 -8.77 -0.46
CA LEU A 220 -5.45 -8.16 -0.37
C LEU A 220 -5.79 -7.56 1.01
N LEU A 221 -5.09 -7.97 2.06
CA LEU A 221 -5.33 -7.47 3.43
C LEU A 221 -4.52 -6.22 3.80
N GLY A 222 -3.60 -5.78 2.93
CA GLY A 222 -2.78 -4.57 3.10
C GLY A 222 -3.44 -3.28 2.61
N LEU A 223 -4.60 -3.34 1.96
CA LEU A 223 -5.33 -2.20 1.40
C LEU A 223 -6.26 -1.51 2.41
N ARG A 224 -5.89 -1.45 3.69
CA ARG A 224 -6.53 -0.50 4.60
C ARG A 224 -5.75 0.81 4.55
N PRO A 225 -6.24 1.85 3.85
CA PRO A 225 -5.63 3.15 3.94
C PRO A 225 -5.65 3.59 5.41
N ALA A 226 -4.47 3.87 5.96
CA ALA A 226 -4.37 4.56 7.24
C ALA A 226 -5.14 5.89 7.13
N PRO A 227 -5.81 6.35 8.20
CA PRO A 227 -6.52 7.62 8.18
C PRO A 227 -5.56 8.74 7.75
N LEU A 228 -6.06 9.62 6.87
CA LEU A 228 -5.37 10.82 6.43
C LEU A 228 -4.98 11.63 7.67
N ASN A 229 -3.71 11.58 8.07
CA ASN A 229 -3.16 12.44 9.10
C ASN A 229 -2.30 13.52 8.42
N PRO A 230 -2.89 14.67 8.03
CA PRO A 230 -2.19 15.79 7.40
C PRO A 230 -1.28 16.56 8.36
N ILE A 231 -1.28 16.22 9.64
CA ILE A 231 -0.79 17.04 10.75
C ILE A 231 0.75 17.22 10.75
N LYS A 232 1.52 16.30 10.16
CA LYS A 232 2.99 16.33 10.28
C LYS A 232 3.71 17.23 9.27
N THR A 233 3.06 17.62 8.17
CA THR A 233 3.71 18.45 7.12
C THR A 233 3.36 19.93 7.25
N THR A 234 2.27 20.26 7.94
CA THR A 234 1.77 21.62 8.17
C THR A 234 2.55 22.40 9.23
N ASN A 235 3.10 21.72 10.24
CA ASN A 235 3.87 22.40 11.31
C ASN A 235 5.15 23.10 10.81
N ARG A 236 5.72 22.66 9.68
CA ARG A 236 6.95 23.26 9.15
C ARG A 236 6.69 24.50 8.27
N ILE A 237 5.57 24.51 7.55
CA ILE A 237 5.18 25.65 6.69
C ILE A 237 4.60 26.80 7.53
N ALA A 238 3.89 26.50 8.63
CA ALA A 238 3.41 27.51 9.56
C ALA A 238 4.56 28.31 10.22
N LEU A 239 5.61 27.61 10.67
CA LEU A 239 6.78 28.24 11.31
C LEU A 239 7.62 29.10 10.35
N GLU A 240 7.69 28.75 9.06
CA GLU A 240 8.43 29.57 8.07
C GLU A 240 7.67 30.89 7.76
N LEU A 241 6.34 30.86 7.68
CA LEU A 241 5.50 32.03 7.39
C LEU A 241 5.38 33.01 8.57
N ASP A 242 5.34 32.50 9.81
CA ASP A 242 5.31 33.34 11.01
C ASP A 242 6.57 34.23 11.14
N SER A 243 7.71 33.79 10.60
CA SER A 243 8.98 34.52 10.66
C SER A 243 9.09 35.69 9.67
N GLU A 244 8.31 35.68 8.59
CA GLU A 244 8.29 36.75 7.59
C GLU A 244 7.26 37.83 7.92
N TRP A 245 6.13 37.47 8.54
CA TRP A 245 5.07 38.41 8.88
C TRP A 245 5.20 39.05 10.26
N ALA A 246 5.90 38.43 11.23
CA ALA A 246 6.16 39.06 12.53
C ALA A 246 7.17 40.24 12.48
N ARG A 247 7.70 40.57 11.29
CA ARG A 247 8.67 41.65 11.05
C ARG A 247 8.10 42.87 10.31
N ALA A 248 6.81 42.87 9.99
CA ALA A 248 6.09 43.97 9.33
C ALA A 248 5.02 44.55 10.26
#